data_AF-Q85Y29-F1
#
_entry.id   AF-Q85Y29-F1
#
_cell.length_a   1.000
_cell.length_b   1.000
_cell.length_c   1.000
_cell.angle_alpha   90.00
_cell.angle_beta   90.00
_cell.angle_gamma   90.00
#
_symmetry.space_group_name_H-M   'P 1'
#
loop_
_entity.id
_entity.type
_entity.pdbx_description
1 polymer ?
#
loop_
_entity_poly.entity_id
_entity_poly.type
_entity_poly.pdbx_seq_one_letter_code
_entity_poly.pdbx_strand_id
1 'polypeptide(L)' 'MSCREGLMSPQTETKASVGFKAGVKDYKLTYYTPDYETKETDILAAFRVTPQHGVP' A
#
# COMPACT_ATOMS: atom_id res chain seq x y z
N MET A 1 7.08 -18.34 43.89
CA MET A 1 8.21 -17.45 43.54
C MET A 1 8.31 -17.45 42.02
N SER A 2 7.66 -16.46 41.40
CA SER A 2 8.32 -15.42 40.58
C SER A 2 9.00 -16.06 39.36
N CYS A 3 8.48 -15.91 38.15
CA CYS A 3 8.61 -14.66 37.42
C CYS A 3 7.34 -14.37 36.60
N ARG A 4 6.60 -13.32 36.99
CA ARG A 4 5.63 -12.66 36.13
C ARG A 4 6.44 -11.65 35.32
N GLU A 5 6.98 -12.07 34.18
CA GLU A 5 7.63 -11.15 33.25
C GLU A 5 6.55 -10.29 32.62
N GLY A 6 6.48 -9.03 33.07
CA GLY A 6 5.69 -8.00 32.43
C GLY A 6 6.27 -7.74 31.05
N LEU A 7 5.68 -8.36 30.03
CA LEU A 7 5.85 -7.91 28.66
C LEU A 7 5.16 -6.54 28.55
N MET A 8 5.93 -5.47 28.79
CA MET A 8 5.57 -4.14 28.32
C MET A 8 5.61 -4.20 26.80
N SER A 9 4.46 -4.51 26.19
CA SER A 9 4.26 -4.29 24.76
C SER A 9 4.54 -2.81 24.50
N PRO A 10 5.44 -2.44 23.57
CA PRO A 10 5.56 -1.06 23.17
C PRO A 10 4.20 -0.63 22.61
N GLN A 11 3.50 0.25 23.32
CA GLN A 11 2.26 0.83 22.83
C GLN A 11 2.61 1.68 21.62
N THR A 12 2.36 1.11 20.44
CA THR A 12 2.52 1.82 19.17
C THR A 12 1.39 2.83 19.08
N GLU A 13 1.73 4.11 19.18
CA GLU A 13 0.78 5.19 18.93
C GLU A 13 0.44 5.20 17.44
N THR A 14 -0.75 4.71 17.11
CA THR A 14 -1.29 4.83 15.75
C THR A 14 -1.76 6.26 15.55
N LYS A 15 -0.94 7.10 14.91
CA LYS A 15 -1.39 8.39 14.38
C LYS A 15 -2.28 8.14 13.17
N ALA A 16 -3.56 7.83 13.42
CA ALA A 16 -4.57 7.79 12.38
C ALA A 16 -4.78 9.23 11.86
N SER A 17 -4.19 9.55 10.71
CA SER A 17 -4.52 10.78 10.00
C SER A 17 -5.97 10.72 9.55
N VAL A 18 -6.67 11.86 9.62
CA VAL A 18 -8.05 12.00 9.12
C VAL A 18 -8.02 11.72 7.62
N GLY A 19 -8.53 10.54 7.20
CA GLY A 19 -8.56 10.10 5.81
C GLY A 19 -7.83 8.77 5.52
N PHE A 20 -7.05 8.22 6.46
CA PHE A 20 -6.42 6.91 6.26
C PHE A 20 -7.38 5.76 6.65
N LYS A 21 -7.98 5.12 5.65
CA LYS A 21 -8.74 3.88 5.81
C LYS A 21 -7.85 2.68 5.47
N ALA A 22 -7.53 1.86 6.47
CA ALA A 22 -6.82 0.60 6.30
C ALA A 22 -7.69 -0.45 5.57
N GLY A 23 -7.06 -1.34 4.81
CA GLY A 23 -7.73 -2.40 4.03
C GLY A 23 -7.13 -2.57 2.64
N VAL A 24 -7.60 -3.60 1.91
CA VAL A 24 -7.22 -3.85 0.51
C VAL A 24 -7.92 -2.82 -0.39
N LYS A 25 -7.19 -2.29 -1.36
CA LYS A 25 -7.69 -1.35 -2.37
C LYS A 25 -7.39 -1.88 -3.76
N ASP A 26 -8.26 -1.56 -4.72
CA ASP A 26 -7.99 -1.88 -6.12
C ASP A 26 -6.77 -1.09 -6.62
N TYR A 27 -5.87 -1.77 -7.32
CA TYR A 27 -4.64 -1.17 -7.82
C TYR A 27 -4.88 0.06 -8.70
N LYS A 28 -5.96 0.02 -9.50
CA LYS A 28 -6.35 1.12 -10.38
C LYS A 28 -6.59 2.45 -9.64
N LEU A 29 -7.08 2.40 -8.40
CA LEU A 29 -7.42 3.60 -7.63
C LEU A 29 -6.21 4.47 -7.30
N THR A 30 -5.03 3.87 -7.17
CA THR A 30 -3.81 4.58 -6.73
C THR A 30 -2.72 4.64 -7.79
N TYR A 31 -2.80 3.81 -8.83
CA TYR A 31 -1.72 3.67 -9.82
C TYR A 31 -2.12 3.98 -11.26
N TYR A 32 -3.41 4.16 -11.57
CA TYR A 32 -3.86 4.50 -12.92
C TYR A 32 -4.23 5.96 -13.04
N THR A 33 -3.27 6.77 -13.50
CA THR A 33 -3.46 8.19 -13.79
C THR A 33 -3.24 8.38 -15.29
N PRO A 34 -4.31 8.38 -16.12
CA PRO A 34 -4.17 8.45 -17.58
C PRO A 34 -3.54 9.77 -18.05
N ASP A 35 -3.68 10.83 -17.26
CA ASP A 35 -3.17 12.17 -17.55
C ASP A 35 -1.79 12.43 -16.89
N TYR A 36 -1.05 11.38 -16.53
CA TYR A 36 0.30 11.55 -15.99
C TYR A 36 1.28 12.01 -17.08
N GLU A 37 1.92 13.15 -16.86
CA GLU A 37 2.99 13.65 -17.72
C GLU A 37 4.32 12.97 -17.37
N THR A 38 4.91 12.27 -18.33
CA THR A 38 6.23 11.65 -18.18
C THR A 38 7.31 12.71 -18.03
N LYS A 39 8.18 12.54 -17.04
CA LYS A 39 9.34 13.39 -16.79
C LYS A 39 10.60 12.70 -17.32
N GLU A 40 11.62 13.50 -17.63
CA GLU A 40 12.91 12.99 -18.10
C GLU A 40 13.61 12.08 -17.09
N THR A 41 13.32 12.27 -15.80
CA THR A 41 13.87 11.47 -14.69
C THR A 41 13.14 10.15 -14.47
N ASP A 42 12.01 9.91 -15.15
CA ASP A 42 11.21 8.72 -14.93
C ASP A 42 11.83 7.52 -15.64
N ILE A 43 11.70 6.35 -15.00
CA ILE A 43 12.10 5.08 -15.59
C ILE A 43 10.86 4.44 -16.21
N LEU A 44 10.81 4.40 -17.54
CA LEU A 44 9.70 3.84 -18.30
C LEU A 44 9.92 2.36 -18.60
N ALA A 45 8.88 1.55 -18.43
CA ALA A 45 8.87 0.14 -18.77
C ALA A 45 7.64 -0.20 -19.63
N ALA A 46 7.84 -0.99 -20.68
CA ALA A 46 6.77 -1.50 -21.53
C ALA A 46 6.48 -2.95 -21.19
N PHE A 47 5.23 -3.25 -20.82
CA PHE A 47 4.80 -4.60 -20.47
C PHE A 47 3.85 -5.15 -21.51
N ARG A 48 4.09 -6.39 -21.96
CA ARG A 48 3.08 -7.19 -22.64
C ARG A 48 2.24 -7.89 -21.59
N VAL A 49 1.02 -7.42 -21.37
CA VAL A 49 0.10 -8.02 -20.39
C VAL A 49 -0.78 -9.07 -21.09
N THR A 50 -0.87 -10.26 -20.49
CA THR A 50 -1.90 -11.26 -20.83
C THR A 50 -2.73 -11.47 -19.56
N PRO A 51 -3.93 -10.87 -19.44
CA PRO A 51 -4.72 -10.95 -18.22
C PRO A 51 -5.19 -12.39 -17.96
N GLN A 52 -5.28 -12.78 -16.69
CA GLN A 52 -5.90 -14.04 -16.33
C GLN A 52 -7.42 -13.93 -16.45
N HIS A 53 -8.07 -15.01 -16.90
CA HIS A 53 -9.53 -15.04 -16.96
C HIS A 53 -10.12 -14.95 -15.55
N GLY A 54 -10.83 -13.86 -15.25
CA GLY A 54 -11.42 -13.60 -13.93
C GLY A 54 -10.67 -12.60 -13.06
N VAL A 55 -9.56 -12.02 -13.55
CA VAL A 55 -9.02 -10.76 -13.00
C VAL A 55 -9.77 -9.60 -13.67
N PRO A 56 -10.39 -8.67 -12.90
CA PRO A 56 -11.09 -7.51 -13.47
C PRO A 56 -10.17 -6.50 -14.15
#